data_AF-A0A7D7ZT60-F1
#
_entry.id   AF-A0A7D7ZT60-F1
#
_cell.length_a   1.000
_cell.length_b   1.000
_cell.length_c   1.000
_cell.angle_alpha   90.00
_cell.angle_beta   90.00
_cell.angle_gamma   90.00
#
_symmetry.space_group_name_H-M   'P 1'
#
loop_
_entity.id
_entity.type
_entity.pdbx_description
1 polymer ?
#
loop_
_entity_poly.entity_id
_entity_poly.type
_entity_poly.pdbx_seq_one_letter_code
_entity_poly.pdbx_strand_id
1 'polypeptide(L)'
;MRGLVLKIINDSNIQLRKIDYKDLEIYFSTFEEEKMDFYLFLFIEYDDLIQISENVDNIEYALNRIAIEVQNEHLQEFKEKYIDKNLSFITILKHNDNSQLFKLKKVEENYFVTKKYLLIYSDSDLSVLQTNY
;
A
#
# COMPACT_ATOMS: atom_id res chain seq x y z
N MET A 1 11.15 6.68 4.13
CA MET A 1 10.48 5.36 4.21
C MET A 1 10.42 4.69 2.85
N ARG A 2 9.93 5.38 1.82
CA ARG A 2 9.92 4.92 0.42
C ARG A 2 11.18 4.17 -0.01
N GLY A 3 12.34 4.82 0.04
CA GLY A 3 13.61 4.19 -0.38
C GLY A 3 13.99 2.96 0.44
N LEU A 4 13.62 2.91 1.73
CA LEU A 4 13.86 1.76 2.61
C LEU A 4 12.98 0.57 2.21
N VAL A 5 11.68 0.80 2.02
CA VAL A 5 10.72 -0.24 1.62
C VAL A 5 11.10 -0.82 0.26
N LEU A 6 11.39 0.04 -0.72
CA LEU A 6 11.83 -0.41 -2.05
C LEU A 6 13.14 -1.18 -2.00
N LYS A 7 14.09 -0.77 -1.14
CA LYS A 7 15.33 -1.52 -0.93
C LYS A 7 15.05 -2.91 -0.34
N ILE A 8 14.23 -3.01 0.70
CA ILE A 8 13.86 -4.31 1.30
C ILE A 8 13.21 -5.24 0.27
N ILE A 9 12.31 -4.70 -0.56
CA ILE A 9 11.65 -5.49 -1.61
C ILE A 9 12.67 -5.96 -2.65
N ASN A 10 13.56 -5.08 -3.12
CA ASN A 10 14.58 -5.43 -4.11
C ASN A 10 15.66 -6.38 -3.57
N ASP A 11 15.97 -6.30 -2.29
CA ASP A 11 16.90 -7.22 -1.60
C ASP A 11 16.24 -8.59 -1.33
N SER A 12 14.93 -8.70 -1.56
CA SER A 12 14.17 -9.95 -1.51
C SER A 12 14.07 -10.57 -2.92
N ASN A 13 13.90 -11.90 -3.02
CA ASN A 13 13.58 -12.59 -4.29
C ASN A 13 12.13 -12.30 -4.76
N ILE A 14 11.77 -11.03 -4.83
CA ILE A 14 10.44 -10.54 -5.17
C ILE A 14 10.57 -9.74 -6.46
N GLN A 15 9.75 -10.09 -7.46
CA GLN A 15 9.60 -9.25 -8.63
C GLN A 15 8.78 -8.02 -8.26
N LEU A 16 9.30 -6.84 -8.59
CA LEU A 16 8.64 -5.57 -8.35
C LEU A 16 8.41 -4.84 -9.67
N ARG A 17 7.18 -4.41 -9.91
CA ARG A 17 6.84 -3.55 -11.05
C ARG A 17 6.05 -2.34 -10.60
N LYS A 18 6.33 -1.19 -11.20
CA LYS A 18 5.50 0.01 -11.03
C LYS A 18 4.21 -0.15 -11.85
N ILE A 19 3.09 0.26 -11.28
CA ILE A 19 1.80 0.35 -11.97
C ILE A 19 1.56 1.83 -12.31
N ASP A 20 1.19 2.09 -13.56
CA ASP A 20 0.82 3.42 -14.02
C ASP A 20 -0.68 3.64 -13.82
N TYR A 21 -1.06 4.36 -12.77
CA TYR A 21 -2.46 4.57 -12.39
C TYR A 21 -2.67 5.95 -11.75
N LYS A 22 -3.39 6.84 -12.45
CA LYS A 22 -3.89 8.15 -11.96
C LYS A 22 -2.86 8.97 -11.16
N ASP A 23 -1.61 9.01 -11.64
CA ASP A 23 -0.46 9.69 -11.02
C ASP A 23 -0.08 9.18 -9.60
N LEU A 24 -0.68 8.07 -9.14
CA LEU A 24 -0.36 7.46 -7.86
C LEU A 24 0.90 6.60 -7.94
N GLU A 25 1.69 6.63 -6.87
CA GLU A 25 2.87 5.79 -6.75
C GLU A 25 2.48 4.39 -6.26
N ILE A 26 2.10 3.52 -7.20
CA ILE A 26 1.70 2.14 -6.93
C ILE A 26 2.75 1.17 -7.46
N TYR A 27 3.12 0.21 -6.62
CA TYR A 27 3.98 -0.91 -6.99
C TYR A 27 3.27 -2.23 -6.75
N PHE A 28 3.39 -3.15 -7.71
CA PHE A 28 2.93 -4.52 -7.57
C PHE A 28 4.13 -5.45 -7.39
N SER A 29 4.00 -6.38 -6.45
CA SER A 29 5.02 -7.38 -6.20
C SER A 29 4.48 -8.80 -6.14
N THR A 30 5.29 -9.74 -6.61
CA THR A 30 5.00 -11.17 -6.65
C THR A 30 6.27 -12.00 -6.50
N PHE A 31 6.16 -13.22 -5.97
CA PHE A 31 7.27 -14.17 -5.88
C PHE A 31 7.38 -14.99 -7.17
N GLU A 32 8.61 -15.30 -7.59
CA GLU A 32 8.85 -16.08 -8.82
C GLU A 32 8.41 -17.54 -8.69
N GLU A 33 8.52 -18.15 -7.50
CA GLU A 33 8.23 -19.56 -7.27
C GLU A 33 7.33 -19.80 -6.04
N GLU A 34 6.35 -20.68 -6.23
CA GLU A 34 5.47 -21.36 -5.25
C GLU A 34 4.57 -20.54 -4.31
N LYS A 35 4.90 -19.30 -3.98
CA LYS A 35 4.04 -18.44 -3.15
C LYS A 35 3.10 -17.60 -4.00
N MET A 36 1.83 -17.98 -4.02
CA MET A 36 0.74 -17.20 -4.62
C MET A 36 0.34 -16.00 -3.75
N ASP A 37 1.31 -15.32 -3.12
CA ASP A 37 1.09 -14.10 -2.36
C ASP A 37 1.38 -12.90 -3.25
N PHE A 38 0.45 -11.94 -3.28
CA PHE A 38 0.55 -10.74 -4.09
C PHE A 38 0.47 -9.51 -3.22
N TYR A 39 1.26 -8.49 -3.54
CA TYR A 39 1.28 -7.25 -2.79
C TYR A 39 1.12 -6.06 -3.72
N LEU A 40 0.23 -5.15 -3.34
CA LEU A 40 0.20 -3.80 -3.89
C LEU A 40 0.70 -2.85 -2.81
N PHE A 41 1.65 -2.00 -3.17
CA PHE A 41 2.19 -0.96 -2.31
C PHE A 41 1.75 0.40 -2.85
N LEU A 42 0.99 1.16 -2.07
CA LEU A 42 0.63 2.55 -2.37
C LEU A 42 1.46 3.46 -1.49
N PHE A 43 2.31 4.31 -2.09
CA PHE A 43 2.99 5.38 -1.39
C PHE A 43 2.20 6.67 -1.55
N ILE A 44 1.78 7.27 -0.44
CA ILE A 44 0.92 8.45 -0.47
C ILE A 44 1.10 9.33 0.77
N GLU A 45 0.90 10.63 0.62
CA GLU A 45 0.80 11.60 1.73
C GLU A 45 -0.61 11.60 2.31
N TYR A 46 -0.74 11.93 3.60
CA TYR A 46 -2.03 11.99 4.28
C TYR A 46 -3.02 12.93 3.57
N ASP A 47 -2.58 14.13 3.18
CA ASP A 47 -3.47 15.13 2.59
C ASP A 47 -3.99 14.68 1.21
N ASP A 48 -3.14 14.03 0.41
CA ASP A 48 -3.53 13.44 -0.87
C ASP A 48 -4.54 12.29 -0.68
N LEU A 49 -4.32 11.45 0.33
CA LEU A 49 -5.25 10.36 0.66
C LEU A 49 -6.63 10.91 1.04
N ILE A 50 -6.68 11.97 1.86
CA ILE A 50 -7.93 12.64 2.22
C ILE A 50 -8.60 13.29 1.01
N GLN A 51 -7.83 13.87 0.10
CA GLN A 51 -8.40 14.44 -1.12
C GLN A 51 -9.04 13.36 -2.00
N ILE A 52 -8.40 12.19 -2.14
CA ILE A 52 -8.93 11.07 -2.94
C ILE A 52 -10.15 10.43 -2.27
N SER A 53 -10.17 10.39 -0.93
CA SER A 53 -11.28 9.84 -0.15
C SER A 53 -12.38 10.84 0.15
N GLU A 54 -12.20 12.13 -0.16
CA GLU A 54 -13.07 13.26 0.21
C GLU A 54 -13.13 13.57 1.71
N ASN A 55 -13.06 12.55 2.56
CA ASN A 55 -12.96 12.65 4.02
C ASN A 55 -12.39 11.35 4.62
N VAL A 56 -12.14 11.35 5.93
CA VAL A 56 -11.55 10.22 6.66
C VAL A 56 -12.42 8.97 6.64
N ASP A 57 -13.74 9.12 6.80
CA ASP A 57 -14.66 7.99 6.92
C ASP A 57 -14.74 7.18 5.60
N ASN A 58 -14.33 7.79 4.49
CA ASN A 58 -14.33 7.21 3.16
C ASN A 58 -12.98 6.63 2.72
N ILE A 59 -11.92 6.72 3.54
CA ILE A 59 -10.57 6.22 3.18
C ILE A 59 -10.63 4.75 2.76
N GLU A 60 -11.36 3.92 3.51
CA GLU A 60 -11.46 2.50 3.21
C GLU A 60 -12.10 2.25 1.83
N TYR A 61 -13.16 2.98 1.52
CA TYR A 61 -13.82 2.90 0.21
C TYR A 61 -12.88 3.32 -0.91
N ALA A 62 -12.13 4.41 -0.73
CA ALA A 62 -11.14 4.87 -1.69
C ALA A 62 -10.04 3.82 -1.94
N LEU A 63 -9.50 3.23 -0.86
CA LEU A 63 -8.47 2.18 -0.97
C LEU A 63 -9.01 0.92 -1.64
N ASN A 64 -10.25 0.50 -1.34
CA ASN A 64 -10.91 -0.62 -2.03
C ASN A 64 -11.06 -0.34 -3.52
N ARG A 65 -11.54 0.86 -3.89
CA ARG A 65 -11.70 1.26 -5.28
C ARG A 65 -10.37 1.20 -6.04
N ILE A 66 -9.30 1.77 -5.46
CA ILE A 66 -7.96 1.72 -6.06
C ILE A 66 -7.50 0.28 -6.27
N ALA A 67 -7.61 -0.58 -5.25
CA ALA A 67 -7.19 -1.97 -5.35
C ALA A 67 -7.95 -2.74 -6.45
N ILE A 68 -9.29 -2.57 -6.52
CA ILE A 68 -10.14 -3.22 -7.51
C ILE A 68 -9.84 -2.72 -8.93
N GLU A 69 -9.74 -1.40 -9.11
CA GLU A 69 -9.43 -0.81 -10.42
C GLU A 69 -8.05 -1.26 -10.90
N VAL A 70 -7.03 -1.19 -10.05
CA VAL A 70 -5.67 -1.63 -10.40
C VAL A 70 -5.64 -3.12 -10.75
N GLN A 71 -6.33 -3.95 -9.96
CA GLN A 71 -6.44 -5.38 -10.23
C GLN A 71 -7.10 -5.65 -11.58
N ASN A 72 -8.20 -4.94 -11.88
CA ASN A 72 -8.96 -5.10 -13.11
C ASN A 72 -8.25 -4.59 -14.35
N GLU A 73 -7.49 -3.50 -14.23
CA GLU A 73 -6.84 -2.84 -15.37
C GLU A 73 -5.43 -3.38 -15.63
N HIS A 74 -4.70 -3.80 -14.60
CA HIS A 74 -3.26 -4.09 -14.72
C HIS A 74 -2.81 -5.48 -14.27
N LEU A 75 -3.64 -6.26 -13.57
CA LEU A 75 -3.22 -7.53 -12.95
C LEU A 75 -4.04 -8.75 -13.42
N GLN A 76 -4.72 -8.64 -14.57
CA GLN A 76 -5.61 -9.69 -15.08
C GLN A 76 -4.91 -11.01 -15.37
N GLU A 77 -3.64 -10.95 -15.77
CA GLU A 77 -2.79 -12.11 -16.02
C GLU A 77 -2.56 -12.99 -14.78
N PHE A 78 -2.85 -12.49 -13.57
CA PHE A 78 -2.72 -13.23 -12.32
C PHE A 78 -4.04 -13.85 -11.83
N LYS A 79 -5.16 -13.70 -12.57
CA LYS A 79 -6.45 -14.28 -12.20
C LYS A 79 -6.41 -15.80 -12.02
N GLU A 80 -5.73 -16.50 -12.92
CA GLU A 80 -5.54 -17.96 -12.83
C GLU A 80 -4.73 -18.39 -11.61
N LYS A 81 -3.96 -17.46 -11.01
CA LYS A 81 -3.17 -17.66 -9.79
C LYS A 81 -3.88 -17.16 -8.52
N TYR A 82 -5.20 -17.02 -8.57
CA TYR A 82 -6.03 -16.64 -7.41
C TYR A 82 -5.68 -15.29 -6.76
N ILE A 83 -5.25 -14.31 -7.55
CA ILE A 83 -4.95 -12.96 -7.03
C ILE A 83 -6.11 -12.35 -6.22
N ASP A 84 -7.36 -12.64 -6.59
CA ASP A 84 -8.57 -12.19 -5.88
C ASP A 84 -8.61 -12.59 -4.40
N LYS A 85 -7.90 -13.65 -4.01
CA LYS A 85 -7.91 -14.19 -2.65
C LYS A 85 -6.62 -13.90 -1.87
N ASN A 86 -5.53 -13.60 -2.57
CA ASN A 86 -4.20 -13.52 -1.99
C ASN A 86 -3.52 -12.16 -2.18
N LEU A 87 -4.27 -11.15 -2.64
CA LEU A 87 -3.79 -9.78 -2.74
C LEU A 87 -3.84 -9.06 -1.40
N SER A 88 -2.68 -8.63 -0.93
CA SER A 88 -2.51 -7.73 0.20
C SER A 88 -2.25 -6.32 -0.31
N PHE A 89 -3.00 -5.33 0.19
CA PHE A 89 -2.82 -3.93 -0.17
C PHE A 89 -2.19 -3.15 0.98
N ILE A 90 -0.95 -2.74 0.80
CA ILE A 90 -0.14 -2.07 1.79
C ILE A 90 -0.08 -0.59 1.42
N THR A 91 -0.66 0.27 2.25
CA THR A 91 -0.57 1.73 2.10
C THR A 91 0.53 2.24 3.00
N ILE A 92 1.59 2.80 2.40
CA ILE A 92 2.67 3.49 3.10
C ILE A 92 2.32 4.97 3.15
N LEU A 93 1.78 5.37 4.30
CA LEU A 93 1.19 6.68 4.51
C LEU A 93 2.19 7.60 5.22
N LYS A 94 2.59 8.67 4.55
CA LYS A 94 3.34 9.74 5.23
C LYS A 94 2.36 10.68 5.92
N HIS A 95 2.63 11.02 7.17
CA HIS A 95 1.89 12.04 7.91
C HIS A 95 2.86 13.12 8.42
N ASN A 96 2.34 14.34 8.57
CA ASN A 96 3.10 15.49 9.05
C ASN A 96 2.60 15.99 10.42
N ASP A 97 1.45 15.48 10.90
CA ASP A 97 0.88 15.83 12.20
C ASP A 97 0.37 14.58 12.93
N ASN A 98 0.72 14.43 14.21
CA ASN A 98 0.28 13.33 15.06
C ASN A 98 -1.24 13.31 15.29
N SER A 99 -1.92 14.45 15.15
CA SER A 99 -3.39 14.52 15.24
C SER A 99 -4.09 13.70 14.13
N GLN A 100 -3.39 13.46 13.01
CA GLN A 100 -3.87 12.66 11.87
C GLN A 100 -3.96 11.16 12.22
N LEU A 101 -3.14 10.66 13.15
CA LEU A 101 -3.06 9.24 13.52
C LEU A 101 -4.32 8.71 14.20
N PHE A 102 -4.96 9.51 15.06
CA PHE A 102 -6.15 9.10 15.80
C PHE A 102 -7.35 8.80 14.89
N LYS A 103 -7.37 9.42 13.71
CA LYS A 103 -8.45 9.30 12.73
C LYS A 103 -8.36 8.02 11.90
N LEU A 104 -7.16 7.44 11.79
CA LEU A 104 -6.87 6.30 10.92
C LEU A 104 -7.04 4.93 11.58
N LYS A 105 -7.08 4.87 12.93
CA LYS A 105 -7.19 3.61 13.69
C LYS A 105 -8.42 2.76 13.35
N LYS A 106 -9.49 3.36 12.79
CA LYS A 106 -10.68 2.62 12.34
C LYS A 106 -10.49 1.86 11.02
N VAL A 107 -9.49 2.22 10.23
CA VAL A 107 -9.27 1.68 8.87
C VAL A 107 -8.55 0.32 8.89
N GLU A 108 -7.80 0.02 9.96
CA GLU A 108 -6.96 -1.19 10.06
C GLU A 108 -7.76 -2.51 10.22
N GLU A 109 -9.06 -2.47 10.52
CA GLU A 109 -9.81 -3.66 10.96
C GLU A 109 -10.72 -4.31 9.89
N ASN A 110 -10.81 -3.77 8.66
CA ASN A 110 -11.89 -4.15 7.72
C ASN A 110 -11.39 -4.86 6.44
N TYR A 111 -11.80 -6.13 6.28
CA TYR A 111 -11.20 -7.14 5.36
C TYR A 111 -12.04 -7.48 4.12
N PHE A 112 -12.90 -6.59 3.62
CA PHE A 112 -13.95 -7.00 2.67
C PHE A 112 -13.47 -7.41 1.27
N VAL A 113 -12.30 -6.94 0.79
CA VAL A 113 -11.84 -7.14 -0.61
C VAL A 113 -10.38 -7.62 -0.68
N THR A 114 -9.48 -6.96 0.05
CA THR A 114 -8.06 -7.31 0.16
C THR A 114 -7.61 -7.15 1.60
N LYS A 115 -6.57 -7.88 2.01
CA LYS A 115 -5.94 -7.64 3.31
C LYS A 115 -5.26 -6.27 3.25
N LYS A 116 -5.76 -5.29 4.00
CA LYS A 116 -5.19 -3.95 4.01
C LYS A 116 -4.24 -3.78 5.18
N TYR A 117 -3.09 -3.19 4.91
CA TYR A 117 -2.13 -2.81 5.93
C TYR A 117 -1.82 -1.33 5.75
N LEU A 118 -1.84 -0.57 6.85
CA LEU A 118 -1.49 0.83 6.85
C LEU A 118 -0.17 1.01 7.60
N LEU A 119 0.90 1.33 6.86
CA LEU A 119 2.19 1.68 7.44
C LEU A 119 2.31 3.19 7.51
N ILE A 120 1.98 3.75 8.67
CA ILE A 120 2.01 5.20 8.90
C ILE A 120 3.40 5.61 9.39
N TYR A 121 3.97 6.67 8.81
CA TYR A 121 5.28 7.20 9.23
C TYR A 121 5.37 8.71 9.06
N SER A 122 6.24 9.33 9.85
CA SER A 122 6.72 10.69 9.73
C SER A 122 8.21 10.70 9.38
N ASP A 123 8.74 11.83 8.90
CA ASP A 123 10.18 11.94 8.65
C ASP A 123 11.01 11.79 9.94
N SER A 124 10.45 12.17 11.09
CA SER A 124 11.08 11.93 12.39
C SER A 124 11.28 10.45 12.71
N ASP A 125 10.38 9.56 12.28
CA ASP A 125 10.51 8.11 12.56
C ASP A 125 11.72 7.50 11.84
N LEU A 126 12.10 8.06 10.69
CA LEU A 126 13.25 7.61 9.92
C LEU A 126 14.58 8.03 10.55
N SER A 127 14.63 9.20 11.19
CA SER A 127 15.83 9.66 11.88
C SER A 127 16.22 8.73 13.03
N VAL A 128 15.25 8.11 13.71
CA VAL A 128 15.49 7.16 14.81
C VAL A 128 16.04 5.81 14.30
N LEU A 129 15.68 5.41 13.09
CA LEU A 129 16.16 4.17 12.47
C LEU A 129 17.60 4.28 11.95
N GLN A 130 18.03 5.48 11.54
CA GLN A 130 19.40 5.72 11.06
C GLN A 130 20.44 5.79 12.20
N THR A 131 20.04 6.14 13.42
CA THR A 131 20.96 6.22 14.57
C THR A 131 21.31 4.87 15.18
N ASN A 132 20.62 3.79 14.78
CA ASN A 132 20.81 2.43 15.33
C ASN A 132 21.45 1.45 14.32
N TYR A 133 21.99 1.95 13.21
CA TYR A 133 22.83 1.20 12.26
C TYR A 133 24.16 1.92 12.05
#